data_AF-A0A5C9EHV8-F1
#
_entry.id   AF-A0A5C9EHV8-F1
#
_cell.length_a   1.000
_cell.length_b   1.000
_cell.length_c   1.000
_cell.angle_alpha   90.00
_cell.angle_beta   90.00
_cell.angle_gamma   90.00
#
_symmetry.space_group_name_H-M   'P 1'
#
loop_
_entity.id
_entity.type
_entity.pdbx_description
1 polymer ?
#
loop_
_entity_poly.entity_id
_entity_poly.type
_entity_poly.pdbx_seq_one_letter_code
_entity_poly.pdbx_strand_id
1 'polypeptide(L)'
;MSECLCVQLYRVGKASRLLGVSVLTLKKWIYSGKIKALKTAGGEHRVPELEIRRIVGISSKERKTVLYSRVSSHGQKSHLATQEQVLEQYATKQGFVPVIKLKDIGSGLNGKRRN
;
A
#
# COMPACT_ATOMS: atom_id res chain seq x y z
N MET A 1 27.46 15.02 -16.04
CA MET A 1 27.70 13.57 -15.90
C MET A 1 26.44 12.98 -15.29
N SER A 2 25.53 12.53 -16.13
CA SER A 2 24.17 12.14 -15.74
C SER A 2 24.21 10.87 -14.90
N GLU A 3 23.57 10.92 -13.73
CA GLU A 3 23.41 9.79 -12.82
C GLU A 3 22.84 8.58 -13.59
N CYS A 4 23.64 7.52 -13.68
CA CYS A 4 23.19 6.23 -14.16
C CYS A 4 22.30 5.62 -13.08
N LEU A 5 21.05 6.09 -12.99
CA LEU A 5 20.01 5.37 -12.25
C LEU A 5 19.92 3.98 -12.88
N CYS A 6 20.37 2.97 -12.16
CA CYS A 6 20.25 1.56 -12.53
C CYS A 6 18.76 1.18 -12.48
N VAL A 7 17.99 1.62 -13.47
CA VAL A 7 16.56 1.30 -13.56
C VAL A 7 16.47 -0.19 -13.87
N GLN A 8 15.94 -0.97 -12.92
CA GLN A 8 15.76 -2.39 -13.12
C GLN A 8 14.73 -2.62 -14.23
N LEU A 9 15.17 -3.31 -15.30
CA LEU A 9 14.38 -3.60 -16.50
C LEU A 9 14.01 -5.07 -16.56
N TYR A 10 12.72 -5.36 -16.70
CA TYR A 10 12.21 -6.72 -16.81
C TYR A 10 11.88 -7.08 -18.26
N ARG A 11 12.20 -8.33 -18.64
CA ARG A 11 11.65 -8.93 -19.86
C ARG A 11 10.13 -9.03 -19.75
N VAL A 12 9.43 -8.97 -20.87
CA VAL A 12 7.96 -9.03 -20.93
C VAL A 12 7.41 -10.24 -20.16
N GLY A 13 8.00 -11.43 -20.30
CA GLY A 13 7.53 -12.62 -19.57
C GLY A 13 7.69 -12.53 -18.04
N LYS A 14 8.77 -11.89 -17.55
CA LYS A 14 8.95 -11.67 -16.11
C LYS A 14 8.01 -10.59 -15.60
N ALA A 15 7.84 -9.51 -16.36
CA ALA A 15 6.91 -8.44 -16.04
C ALA A 15 5.45 -8.93 -16.01
N SER A 16 5.04 -9.80 -16.94
CA SER A 16 3.68 -10.33 -16.97
C SER A 16 3.38 -11.19 -15.74
N ARG A 17 4.36 -12.00 -15.31
CA ARG A 17 4.25 -12.79 -14.07
C ARG A 17 4.15 -11.91 -12.83
N LEU A 18 4.94 -10.84 -12.75
CA LEU A 18 4.89 -9.87 -11.64
C LEU A 18 3.54 -9.13 -11.58
N LEU A 19 2.96 -8.82 -12.74
CA LEU A 19 1.67 -8.15 -12.85
C LEU A 19 0.46 -9.09 -12.73
N GLY A 20 0.67 -10.41 -12.72
CA GLY A 20 -0.42 -11.40 -12.70
C GLY A 20 -1.27 -11.43 -13.97
N VAL A 21 -0.71 -11.04 -15.12
CA VAL A 21 -1.41 -11.00 -16.41
C VAL A 21 -0.73 -11.89 -17.46
N SER A 22 -1.45 -12.23 -18.52
CA SER A 22 -0.86 -12.94 -19.66
C SER A 22 0.16 -12.07 -20.41
N VAL A 23 1.13 -12.70 -21.07
CA VAL A 23 2.12 -12.02 -21.92
C VAL A 23 1.43 -11.23 -23.04
N LEU A 24 0.34 -11.76 -23.60
CA LEU A 24 -0.45 -11.10 -24.64
C LEU A 24 -1.10 -9.82 -24.11
N THR A 25 -1.69 -9.86 -22.92
CA THR A 25 -2.29 -8.69 -22.27
C THR A 25 -1.23 -7.61 -22.04
N LEU A 26 -0.05 -8.00 -21.55
CA LEU A 26 1.04 -7.06 -21.33
C LEU A 26 1.53 -6.42 -22.64
N LYS A 27 1.66 -7.19 -23.73
CA LYS A 27 2.00 -6.65 -25.06
C LYS A 27 0.94 -5.67 -25.56
N LYS A 28 -0.35 -5.99 -25.41
CA LYS A 28 -1.45 -5.06 -25.75
C LYS A 28 -1.35 -3.76 -24.96
N TRP A 29 -0.98 -3.82 -23.68
CA TRP A 29 -0.78 -2.63 -22.85
C TRP A 29 0.41 -1.79 -23.29
N ILE A 30 1.50 -2.41 -23.74
CA ILE A 30 2.66 -1.71 -24.29
C ILE A 30 2.29 -1.02 -25.61
N TYR A 31 1.62 -1.72 -26.53
CA TYR A 31 1.23 -1.15 -27.83
C TYR A 31 0.17 -0.06 -27.72
N SER A 32 -0.75 -0.18 -26.74
CA SER A 32 -1.74 0.87 -26.45
C SER A 32 -1.17 2.04 -25.63
N GLY A 33 0.12 1.99 -25.24
CA GLY A 33 0.76 3.03 -24.44
C GLY A 33 0.35 3.05 -22.96
N LYS A 34 -0.43 2.07 -22.48
CA LYS A 34 -0.80 1.94 -21.06
C LYS A 34 0.40 1.66 -20.16
N ILE A 35 1.42 0.97 -20.69
CA ILE A 35 2.71 0.73 -20.02
C ILE A 35 3.83 1.25 -20.90
N LYS A 36 4.69 2.08 -20.34
CA LYS A 36 5.90 2.56 -21.02
C LYS A 36 6.96 1.46 -20.98
N ALA A 37 7.42 1.00 -22.15
CA ALA A 37 8.49 0.03 -22.27
C ALA A 37 9.62 0.59 -23.14
N LEU A 38 10.86 0.25 -22.78
CA LEU A 38 12.03 0.53 -23.61
C LEU A 38 12.18 -0.56 -24.65
N LYS A 39 12.62 -0.20 -25.85
CA LYS A 39 13.06 -1.17 -26.86
C LYS A 39 14.57 -1.31 -26.80
N THR A 40 15.07 -2.53 -26.78
CA THR A 40 16.50 -2.80 -26.96
C THR A 40 16.88 -2.64 -28.44
N ALA A 41 18.18 -2.54 -28.72
CA ALA A 41 18.68 -2.52 -30.10
C ALA A 41 18.22 -3.73 -30.94
N GLY A 42 17.96 -4.88 -30.28
CA GLY A 42 17.39 -6.08 -30.90
C GLY A 42 15.86 -6.10 -31.01
N GLY A 43 15.18 -4.98 -30.76
CA GLY A 43 13.72 -4.85 -30.91
C GLY A 43 12.88 -5.44 -29.77
N GLU A 44 13.50 -5.97 -28.72
CA GLU A 44 12.76 -6.53 -27.59
C GLU A 44 12.28 -5.44 -26.62
N HIS A 45 11.06 -5.59 -26.12
CA HIS A 45 10.54 -4.73 -25.07
C HIS A 45 11.09 -5.09 -23.68
N ARG A 46 11.41 -4.05 -22.92
CA ARG A 46 11.85 -4.09 -21.52
C ARG A 46 10.96 -3.15 -20.70
N VAL A 47 10.31 -3.71 -19.68
CA VAL A 47 9.41 -2.97 -18.79
C VAL A 47 10.18 -2.50 -17.56
N PRO A 48 10.25 -1.19 -17.28
CA PRO A 48 10.86 -0.67 -16.06
C PRO A 48 10.12 -1.11 -14.80
N GLU A 49 10.84 -1.33 -13.71
CA GLU A 49 10.24 -1.67 -12.41
C GLU A 49 9.24 -0.60 -11.93
N LEU A 50 9.50 0.67 -12.21
CA LEU A 50 8.60 1.78 -11.87
C LEU A 50 7.22 1.62 -12.50
N GLU A 51 7.14 1.13 -13.73
CA GLU A 51 5.87 0.90 -14.42
C GLU A 51 5.12 -0.30 -13.82
N ILE A 52 5.83 -1.34 -13.41
CA ILE A 52 5.23 -2.47 -12.69
C ILE A 52 4.62 -1.99 -11.38
N ARG A 53 5.39 -1.25 -10.56
CA ARG A 53 4.92 -0.69 -9.29
C ARG A 53 3.71 0.23 -9.48
N ARG A 54 3.74 1.08 -10.51
CA ARG A 54 2.64 1.97 -10.89
C ARG A 54 1.35 1.20 -11.19
N ILE A 55 1.43 0.13 -11.98
CA ILE A 55 0.26 -0.66 -12.40
C ILE A 55 -0.32 -1.50 -11.26
N VAL A 56 0.52 -2.08 -10.40
CA VAL A 56 0.04 -2.82 -9.21
C VAL A 56 -0.67 -1.90 -8.22
N GLY A 57 -0.64 -0.57 -8.41
CA GLY A 57 -1.19 0.37 -7.45
C GLY A 57 -0.31 0.50 -6.21
N ILE A 58 0.93 -0.01 -6.24
CA ILE A 58 2.03 0.45 -5.40
C ILE A 58 2.53 1.78 -5.99
N SER A 59 1.58 2.68 -6.25
CA SER A 59 1.85 4.09 -6.19
C SER A 59 2.35 4.34 -4.77
N SER A 60 3.39 5.13 -4.64
CA SER A 60 3.77 5.79 -3.39
C SER A 60 2.68 6.76 -2.89
N LYS A 61 1.39 6.42 -3.08
CA LYS A 61 0.32 6.99 -2.26
C LYS A 61 0.65 6.55 -0.84
N GLU A 62 1.05 7.56 -0.06
CA GLU A 62 1.28 7.51 1.37
C GLU A 62 0.36 6.47 2.00
N ARG A 63 0.92 5.31 2.36
CA ARG A 63 0.16 4.32 3.13
C ARG A 63 -0.14 4.99 4.45
N LYS A 64 -1.42 5.32 4.67
CA LYS A 64 -1.87 5.88 5.93
C LYS A 64 -1.97 4.74 6.93
N THR A 65 -1.15 4.79 7.96
CA THR A 65 -1.29 3.88 9.09
C THR A 65 -2.35 4.44 10.02
N VAL A 66 -3.32 3.62 10.42
CA VAL A 66 -4.39 4.02 11.34
C VAL A 66 -4.26 3.23 12.62
N LEU A 67 -4.15 3.91 13.76
CA LEU A 67 -4.25 3.32 15.09
C LEU A 67 -5.68 3.48 15.58
N TYR A 68 -6.32 2.37 15.90
CA TYR A 68 -7.68 2.35 16.42
C TYR A 68 -7.69 1.81 17.84
N SER A 69 -8.21 2.60 18.77
CA SER A 69 -8.36 2.24 20.19
C SER A 69 -9.83 2.37 20.60
N ARG A 70 -10.36 1.39 21.35
CA ARG A 70 -11.77 1.37 21.75
C ARG A 70 -11.95 0.86 23.18
N VAL A 71 -12.87 1.49 23.92
CA VAL A 71 -13.36 1.00 25.22
C VAL A 71 -14.89 0.91 25.27
N SER A 72 -15.41 0.03 26.13
CA SER A 72 -16.85 -0.30 26.17
C SER A 72 -17.68 0.64 27.05
N SER A 73 -17.05 1.36 27.97
CA SER A 73 -17.73 2.28 28.89
C SER A 73 -16.90 3.52 29.15
N HIS A 74 -17.57 4.64 29.43
CA HIS A 74 -16.92 5.88 29.86
C HIS A 74 -16.12 5.71 31.17
N GLY A 75 -16.51 4.76 32.02
CA GLY A 75 -15.75 4.42 33.23
C GLY A 75 -14.37 3.80 32.95
N GLN A 76 -14.13 3.33 31.72
CA GLN A 76 -12.86 2.72 31.29
C GLN A 76 -11.98 3.69 30.48
N LYS A 77 -12.25 4.99 30.54
CA LYS A 77 -11.52 6.02 29.78
C LYS A 77 -10.01 6.03 30.06
N SER A 78 -9.59 5.65 31.28
CA SER A 78 -8.18 5.48 31.63
C SER A 78 -7.48 4.41 30.79
N HIS A 79 -8.16 3.29 30.48
CA HIS A 79 -7.61 2.21 29.66
C HIS A 79 -7.42 2.63 28.19
N LEU A 80 -8.23 3.57 27.69
CA LEU A 80 -8.13 4.06 26.32
C LEU A 80 -6.79 4.78 26.10
N ALA A 81 -6.38 5.61 27.05
CA ALA A 81 -5.09 6.30 27.00
C ALA A 81 -3.91 5.31 27.01
N THR A 82 -3.98 4.26 27.84
CA THR A 82 -2.96 3.21 27.87
C THR A 82 -2.90 2.45 26.54
N GLN A 83 -4.05 2.10 25.95
CA GLN A 83 -4.10 1.42 24.64
C GLN A 83 -3.48 2.27 23.52
N GLU A 84 -3.77 3.57 23.49
CA GLU A 84 -3.19 4.49 22.51
C GLU A 84 -1.66 4.54 22.63
N GLN A 85 -1.14 4.66 23.85
CA GLN A 85 0.30 4.74 24.07
C GLN A 85 1.03 3.48 23.60
N VAL A 86 0.46 2.30 23.85
CA VAL A 86 1.01 1.02 23.36
C VAL A 86 1.02 0.96 21.84
N LEU A 87 -0.07 1.39 21.20
CA LEU A 87 -0.19 1.41 19.74
C LEU A 87 0.79 2.41 19.11
N GLU A 88 0.99 3.58 19.71
CA GLU A 88 1.96 4.58 19.26
C GLU A 88 3.40 4.08 19.38
N GLN A 89 3.75 3.46 20.51
CA GLN A 89 5.08 2.87 20.71
C GLN A 89 5.37 1.78 19.68
N TYR A 90 4.38 0.92 19.42
CA TYR A 90 4.50 -0.11 18.41
C TYR A 90 4.66 0.49 17.01
N ALA A 91 3.84 1.48 16.65
CA ALA A 91 3.91 2.12 15.34
C ALA A 91 5.25 2.83 15.10
N THR A 92 5.76 3.51 16.14
CA THR A 92 7.08 4.16 16.13
C THR A 92 8.19 3.14 15.95
N LYS A 93 8.14 2.02 16.71
CA LYS A 93 9.15 0.94 16.61
C LYS A 93 9.19 0.30 15.23
N GLN A 94 8.05 0.18 14.56
CA GLN A 94 7.95 -0.40 13.22
C GLN A 94 8.21 0.61 12.09
N GLY A 95 8.40 1.90 12.41
CA GLY A 95 8.66 2.95 11.42
C GLY A 95 7.43 3.30 10.56
N PHE A 96 6.22 3.13 11.07
CA PHE A 96 5.01 3.50 10.34
C PHE A 96 4.79 5.02 10.37
N VAL A 97 4.83 5.67 9.21
CA VAL A 97 4.55 7.11 9.04
C VAL A 97 3.81 7.33 7.70
N PRO A 98 2.74 8.15 7.62
CA PRO A 98 2.08 8.89 8.70
C PRO A 98 1.05 8.04 9.48
N VAL A 99 0.85 8.41 10.76
CA VAL A 99 -0.08 7.72 11.68
C VAL A 99 -1.31 8.58 11.97
N ILE A 100 -2.50 8.03 11.75
CA ILE A 100 -3.79 8.62 12.07
C ILE A 100 -4.36 7.89 13.30
N LYS A 101 -4.82 8.63 14.31
CA LYS A 101 -5.35 8.06 15.55
C LYS A 101 -6.86 8.17 15.58
N LEU A 102 -7.55 7.06 15.79
CA LEU A 102 -9.01 6.96 15.92
C LEU A 102 -9.37 6.37 17.28
N LYS A 103 -10.32 7.01 17.96
CA LYS A 103 -10.78 6.64 19.29
C LYS A 103 -12.27 6.37 19.27
N ASP A 104 -12.70 5.35 20.00
CA ASP A 104 -14.11 4.99 20.11
C ASP A 104 -14.48 4.61 21.55
N ILE A 105 -15.60 5.14 22.05
CA ILE A 105 -16.16 4.81 23.35
C ILE A 105 -17.61 4.40 23.14
N GLY A 106 -17.86 3.10 23.24
CA GLY A 106 -19.19 2.57 23.01
C GLY A 106 -19.33 1.13 23.45
N SER A 107 -20.29 0.88 24.34
CA SER A 107 -20.84 -0.45 24.57
C SER A 107 -21.60 -0.84 23.30
N GLY A 108 -21.38 -2.05 22.77
CA GLY A 108 -22.11 -2.52 21.59
C GLY A 108 -23.64 -2.47 21.74
N LEU A 109 -24.36 -2.89 20.70
CA LEU A 109 -25.82 -2.89 20.69
C LEU A 109 -26.37 -3.74 21.87
N ASN A 110 -27.11 -3.11 22.78
CA ASN A 110 -27.76 -3.79 23.90
C ASN A 110 -29.25 -3.97 23.60
N GLY A 111 -29.64 -5.16 23.17
CA GLY A 111 -31.04 -5.52 22.87
C GLY A 111 -31.97 -5.59 24.10
N LYS A 112 -31.42 -5.48 25.32
CA LYS A 112 -32.20 -5.45 26.57
C LYS A 112 -32.40 -4.03 27.12
N ARG A 113 -31.91 -3.00 26.42
CA ARG A 113 -32.06 -1.60 26.84
C ARG A 113 -33.53 -1.21 26.67
N ARG A 114 -34.29 -1.21 27.77
CA ARG A 114 -35.59 -0.53 27.83
C ARG A 114 -35.32 0.96 27.92
N ASN A 115 -35.91 1.72 26.99
CA ASN A 115 -35.96 3.17 27.05
C ASN A 115 -36.86 3.62 28.20
#